data_AF-A0A4Y2H2I4-F1
#
_entry.id   AF-A0A4Y2H2I4-F1
#
_cell.length_a   1.000
_cell.length_b   1.000
_cell.length_c   1.000
_cell.angle_alpha   90.00
_cell.angle_beta   90.00
_cell.angle_gamma   90.00
#
_symmetry.space_group_name_H-M   'P 1'
#
loop_
_entity.id
_entity.type
_entity.pdbx_description
1 polymer ?
#
loop_
_entity_poly.entity_id
_entity_poly.type
_entity_poly.pdbx_seq_one_letter_code
_entity_poly.pdbx_strand_id
1 'polypeptide(L)'
;MKIEKRMLCNSKKCNFSNSSGALFLDGGIEVADKVFSSTLFPEPELQEVWKNYPLHPLQEQEPDGDRKWIESVPLLQNLRKFEEQIGIEFTHIRLLARALTHRSLGYNNLTLGSNQRLEFLGDTVLQLVASEYLYKFFPQHHEGHLSVSIYFRV
;
A
#
# COMPACT_ATOMS: atom_id res chain seq x y z
N MET A 1 24.78 33.40 -8.72
CA MET A 1 24.43 32.64 -7.51
C MET A 1 23.20 33.20 -6.74
N LYS A 2 22.22 33.84 -7.40
CA LYS A 2 20.93 34.26 -6.81
C LYS A 2 19.70 33.66 -7.50
N ILE A 3 19.89 32.94 -8.61
CA ILE A 3 18.83 32.37 -9.45
C ILE A 3 18.42 30.97 -8.95
N GLU A 4 19.36 30.17 -8.42
CA GLU A 4 19.09 28.81 -7.94
C GLU A 4 18.09 28.75 -6.77
N LYS A 5 18.12 29.72 -5.84
CA LYS A 5 17.19 29.76 -4.70
C LYS A 5 15.73 30.00 -5.09
N ARG A 6 15.43 30.42 -6.33
CA ARG A 6 14.05 30.60 -6.82
C ARG A 6 13.44 29.33 -7.43
N MET A 7 14.25 28.31 -7.73
CA MET A 7 13.75 27.06 -8.35
C MET A 7 13.25 26.04 -7.33
N LEU A 8 13.68 26.13 -6.08
CA LEU A 8 13.33 25.17 -5.03
C LEU A 8 12.07 25.61 -4.28
N CYS A 9 11.28 24.63 -3.84
CA CYS A 9 10.16 24.89 -2.96
C CYS A 9 10.69 25.40 -1.61
N ASN A 10 10.03 26.39 -1.02
CA ASN A 10 10.47 26.98 0.25
C ASN A 10 10.36 26.02 1.45
N SER A 11 9.68 24.87 1.29
CA SER A 11 9.48 23.87 2.32
C SER A 11 10.33 22.62 2.07
N LYS A 12 11.07 22.17 3.11
CA LYS A 12 11.82 20.90 3.08
C LYS A 12 10.92 19.70 2.76
N LYS A 13 9.69 19.69 3.28
CA LYS A 13 8.69 18.64 3.02
C LYS A 13 8.30 18.58 1.55
N CYS A 14 8.11 19.75 0.93
CA CYS A 14 7.74 19.89 -0.46
C CYS A 14 8.86 19.40 -1.39
N ASN A 15 10.12 19.80 -1.12
CA ASN A 15 11.26 19.33 -1.91
C ASN A 15 11.42 17.81 -1.82
N PHE A 16 11.29 17.24 -0.61
CA PHE A 16 11.37 15.79 -0.40
C PHE A 16 10.26 15.03 -1.13
N SER A 17 9.02 15.52 -1.07
CA SER A 17 7.87 14.90 -1.76
C SER A 17 8.06 14.93 -3.28
N ASN A 18 8.53 16.05 -3.83
CA ASN A 18 8.81 16.20 -5.26
C ASN A 18 9.92 15.23 -5.71
N SER A 19 11.00 15.10 -4.94
CA SER A 19 12.07 14.14 -5.26
C SER A 19 11.58 12.69 -5.21
N SER A 20 10.73 12.33 -4.24
CA SER A 20 10.15 10.99 -4.16
C SER A 20 9.26 10.67 -5.37
N GLY A 21 8.45 11.63 -5.81
CA GLY A 21 7.64 11.47 -7.03
C GLY A 21 8.50 11.27 -8.28
N ALA A 22 9.59 12.02 -8.42
CA ALA A 22 10.53 11.85 -9.52
C ALA A 22 11.21 10.47 -9.49
N LEU A 23 11.67 10.02 -8.32
CA LEU A 23 12.27 8.68 -8.15
C LEU A 23 11.29 7.56 -8.49
N PHE A 24 10.04 7.68 -8.06
CA PHE A 24 8.99 6.70 -8.37
C PHE A 24 8.72 6.62 -9.88
N LEU A 25 8.68 7.75 -10.59
CA LEU A 25 8.42 7.77 -12.03
C LEU A 25 9.58 7.21 -12.87
N ASP A 26 10.82 7.44 -12.45
CA ASP A 26 12.02 7.01 -13.19
C ASP A 26 12.45 5.59 -12.84
N GLY A 27 12.43 5.24 -11.55
CA GLY A 27 12.98 3.98 -11.02
C GLY A 27 11.95 3.05 -10.36
N GLY A 28 10.69 3.45 -10.26
CA GLY A 28 9.65 2.66 -9.60
C GLY A 28 9.70 2.74 -8.06
N ILE A 29 8.79 2.00 -7.42
CA ILE A 29 8.59 2.05 -5.97
C ILE A 29 9.80 1.53 -5.17
N GLU A 30 10.53 0.55 -5.70
CA GLU A 30 11.70 -0.04 -5.05
C GLU A 30 12.86 0.96 -4.92
N VAL A 31 13.08 1.76 -5.96
CA VAL A 31 14.11 2.82 -5.94
C VAL A 31 13.70 3.93 -4.97
N ALA A 32 12.43 4.33 -4.99
CA ALA A 32 11.91 5.31 -4.04
C ALA A 32 12.05 4.83 -2.58
N ASP A 33 11.73 3.56 -2.29
CA ASP A 33 11.87 2.95 -0.96
C ASP A 33 13.33 2.95 -0.46
N LYS A 34 14.28 2.57 -1.32
CA LYS A 34 15.71 2.57 -0.99
C LYS A 34 16.21 3.98 -0.62
N VAL A 35 15.82 5.00 -1.39
CA VAL A 35 16.23 6.38 -1.09
C VAL A 35 15.54 6.88 0.18
N PHE A 36 14.26 6.56 0.36
CA PHE A 36 13.47 6.96 1.51
C PHE A 36 14.04 6.41 2.82
N SER A 37 14.34 5.11 2.86
CA SER A 37 14.96 4.46 4.03
C SER A 37 16.30 5.08 4.40
N SER A 38 17.19 5.31 3.42
CA SER A 38 18.49 5.96 3.67
C SER A 38 18.39 7.42 4.13
N THR A 39 17.31 8.11 3.77
CA THR A 39 17.08 9.52 4.15
C THR A 39 16.47 9.64 5.54
N LEU A 40 15.53 8.75 5.89
CA LEU A 40 14.87 8.76 7.20
C LEU A 40 15.76 8.20 8.31
N PHE A 41 16.58 7.18 7.98
CA PHE A 41 17.37 6.44 8.95
C PHE A 41 18.85 6.48 8.57
N PRO A 42 19.62 7.44 9.10
CA PRO A 42 21.07 7.47 8.90
C PRO A 42 21.78 6.23 9.44
N GLU A 43 21.23 5.61 10.50
CA GLU A 43 21.80 4.44 11.17
C GLU A 43 21.62 3.16 10.34
N PRO A 44 22.70 2.41 10.01
CA PRO A 44 22.61 1.19 9.21
C PRO A 44 21.69 0.12 9.81
N GLU A 45 21.66 0.00 11.14
CA GLU A 45 20.83 -0.98 11.85
C GLU A 45 19.33 -0.74 11.61
N LEU A 46 18.90 0.53 11.59
CA LEU A 46 17.50 0.89 11.36
C LEU A 46 17.11 0.71 9.89
N GLN A 47 18.04 0.95 8.96
CA GLN A 47 17.82 0.64 7.53
C GLN A 47 17.65 -0.86 7.31
N GLU A 48 18.38 -1.69 8.06
CA GLU A 48 18.26 -3.14 7.96
C GLU A 48 16.90 -3.62 8.49
N VAL A 49 16.41 -3.03 9.58
CA VAL A 49 15.05 -3.30 10.07
C VAL A 49 13.99 -2.86 9.05
N TRP A 50 14.18 -1.71 8.39
CA TRP A 50 13.26 -1.23 7.35
C TRP A 50 13.19 -2.18 6.16
N LYS A 51 14.33 -2.69 5.70
CA LYS A 51 14.39 -3.61 4.56
C LYS A 51 13.82 -4.98 4.88
N ASN A 52 13.97 -5.45 6.12
CA ASN A 52 13.53 -6.76 6.57
C ASN A 52 12.28 -6.67 7.45
N TYR A 53 11.23 -6.01 6.93
CA TYR A 53 9.95 -5.95 7.64
C TYR A 53 9.31 -7.36 7.72
N PRO A 54 8.65 -7.70 8.84
CA PRO A 54 8.05 -9.01 9.03
C PRO A 54 6.85 -9.21 8.10
N LEU A 55 6.54 -10.47 7.82
CA LEU A 55 5.32 -10.84 7.09
C LEU A 55 4.08 -10.52 7.93
N HIS A 56 2.91 -10.51 7.29
CA HIS A 56 1.66 -10.39 8.04
C HIS A 56 1.48 -11.63 8.96
N PRO A 57 0.95 -11.51 10.19
CA PRO A 57 0.83 -12.66 11.11
C PRO A 57 0.09 -13.89 10.54
N LEU A 58 -0.91 -13.68 9.67
CA LEU A 58 -1.59 -14.77 8.95
C LEU A 58 -0.69 -15.50 7.95
N GLN A 59 0.30 -14.81 7.38
CA GLN A 59 1.30 -15.40 6.50
C GLN A 59 2.40 -16.09 7.32
N GLU A 60 2.81 -15.50 8.45
CA GLU A 60 3.76 -16.15 9.38
C GLU A 60 3.22 -17.49 9.92
N GLN A 61 1.91 -17.58 10.18
CA GLN A 61 1.26 -18.82 10.63
C GLN A 61 1.26 -19.92 9.55
N GLU A 62 1.22 -19.55 8.27
CA GLU A 62 1.11 -20.49 7.15
C GLU A 62 1.98 -19.99 5.97
N PRO A 63 3.32 -20.13 6.03
CA PRO A 63 4.22 -19.50 5.05
C PRO A 63 3.95 -19.91 3.60
N ASP A 64 3.59 -21.17 3.38
CA ASP A 64 3.33 -21.74 2.05
C ASP A 64 1.89 -21.50 1.54
N GLY A 65 1.05 -20.82 2.32
CA GLY A 65 -0.36 -20.57 2.02
C GLY A 65 -1.33 -21.32 2.93
N ASP A 66 -2.56 -20.84 2.98
CA ASP A 66 -3.57 -21.28 3.95
C ASP A 66 -4.84 -21.88 3.29
N ARG A 67 -4.74 -22.25 2.00
CA ARG A 67 -5.87 -22.77 1.20
C ARG A 67 -6.45 -24.10 1.72
N LYS A 68 -5.68 -24.86 2.51
CA LYS A 68 -6.17 -26.07 3.21
C LYS A 68 -7.36 -25.81 4.13
N TRP A 69 -7.52 -24.58 4.62
CA TRP A 69 -8.64 -24.20 5.49
C TRP A 69 -9.96 -23.99 4.74
N ILE A 70 -9.93 -23.93 3.41
CA ILE A 70 -11.14 -23.62 2.62
C ILE A 70 -12.20 -24.71 2.79
N GLU A 71 -11.81 -25.98 2.80
CA GLU A 71 -12.77 -27.08 2.91
C GLU A 71 -13.46 -27.13 4.28
N SER A 72 -12.75 -26.75 5.34
CA SER A 72 -13.25 -26.81 6.72
C SER A 72 -14.02 -25.56 7.16
N VAL A 73 -13.90 -24.43 6.44
CA VAL A 73 -14.50 -23.16 6.84
C VAL A 73 -15.48 -22.65 5.77
N PRO A 74 -16.81 -22.68 6.02
CA PRO A 74 -17.81 -22.25 5.03
C PRO A 74 -17.63 -20.82 4.51
N LEU A 75 -17.17 -19.90 5.36
CA LEU A 75 -16.84 -18.53 4.93
C LEU A 75 -15.81 -18.53 3.81
N LEU A 76 -14.73 -19.31 3.94
CA LEU A 76 -13.66 -19.36 2.95
C LEU A 76 -14.12 -20.01 1.63
N GLN A 77 -15.07 -20.94 1.68
CA GLN A 77 -15.69 -21.50 0.46
C GLN A 77 -16.45 -20.44 -0.34
N ASN A 78 -17.16 -19.54 0.36
CA ASN A 78 -17.82 -18.41 -0.30
C ASN A 78 -16.80 -17.42 -0.88
N LEU A 79 -15.69 -17.19 -0.18
CA LEU A 79 -14.63 -16.33 -0.70
C LEU A 79 -13.92 -16.92 -1.93
N ARG A 80 -13.78 -18.24 -2.03
CA ARG A 80 -13.28 -18.88 -3.25
C ARG A 80 -14.15 -18.55 -4.47
N LYS A 81 -15.48 -18.52 -4.32
CA LYS A 81 -16.37 -18.10 -5.42
C LYS A 81 -16.14 -16.64 -5.81
N PHE A 82 -15.81 -15.78 -4.85
CA PHE A 82 -15.44 -14.40 -5.14
C PHE A 82 -14.10 -14.30 -5.89
N GLU A 83 -13.08 -15.09 -5.49
CA GLU A 83 -11.81 -15.23 -6.23
C GLU A 83 -12.04 -15.57 -7.71
N GLU A 84 -12.91 -16.55 -7.98
CA GLU A 84 -13.29 -16.96 -9.34
C GLU A 84 -13.95 -15.83 -10.14
N GLN A 85 -14.77 -14.99 -9.49
CA GLN A 85 -15.43 -13.85 -10.13
C GLN A 85 -14.46 -12.73 -10.51
N ILE A 86 -13.45 -12.47 -9.67
CA ILE A 86 -12.44 -11.43 -9.93
C ILE A 86 -11.23 -11.93 -10.73
N GLY A 87 -11.10 -13.26 -10.90
CA GLY A 87 -9.99 -13.89 -11.61
C GLY A 87 -8.66 -13.85 -10.85
N ILE A 88 -8.69 -13.72 -9.52
CA ILE A 88 -7.50 -13.60 -8.67
C ILE A 88 -7.58 -14.65 -7.56
N GLU A 89 -6.61 -15.56 -7.54
CA GLU A 89 -6.47 -16.58 -6.50
C GLU A 89 -5.48 -16.13 -5.44
N PHE A 90 -5.91 -16.04 -4.17
CA PHE A 90 -5.03 -15.69 -3.05
C PHE A 90 -4.28 -16.92 -2.55
N THR A 91 -2.96 -16.79 -2.37
CA THR A 91 -2.14 -17.77 -1.62
C THR A 91 -2.60 -17.89 -0.17
N HIS A 92 -2.97 -16.76 0.44
CA HIS A 92 -3.48 -16.67 1.82
C HIS A 92 -4.91 -16.12 1.83
N ILE A 93 -5.90 -16.99 1.65
CA ILE A 93 -7.33 -16.60 1.57
C ILE A 93 -7.82 -15.98 2.89
N ARG A 94 -7.16 -16.23 4.02
CA ARG A 94 -7.50 -15.58 5.29
C ARG A 94 -7.20 -14.08 5.30
N LEU A 95 -6.31 -13.58 4.43
CA LEU A 95 -6.13 -12.13 4.23
C LEU A 95 -7.38 -11.50 3.62
N LEU A 96 -7.97 -12.16 2.61
CA LEU A 96 -9.25 -11.74 2.03
C LEU A 96 -10.38 -11.83 3.06
N ALA A 97 -10.42 -12.91 3.86
CA ALA A 97 -11.38 -13.02 4.95
C ALA A 97 -11.22 -11.88 5.95
N ARG A 98 -9.98 -11.54 6.33
CA ARG A 98 -9.69 -10.42 7.22
C ARG A 98 -10.13 -9.08 6.65
N ALA A 99 -9.94 -8.83 5.36
CA ALA A 99 -10.37 -7.61 4.69
C ALA A 99 -11.89 -7.39 4.79
N LEU A 100 -12.66 -8.47 4.90
CA LEU A 100 -14.12 -8.46 5.04
C LEU A 100 -14.60 -8.61 6.49
N THR A 101 -13.71 -8.75 7.47
CA THR A 101 -14.06 -8.83 8.89
C THR A 101 -14.30 -7.43 9.45
N HIS A 102 -15.57 -7.07 9.59
CA HIS A 102 -15.97 -5.82 10.21
C HIS A 102 -15.56 -5.74 11.69
N ARG A 103 -15.26 -4.53 12.18
CA ARG A 103 -14.83 -4.26 13.56
C ARG A 103 -15.77 -4.77 14.65
N SER A 104 -17.06 -4.93 14.35
CA SER A 104 -18.06 -5.44 15.30
C SER A 104 -17.87 -6.92 15.66
N LEU A 105 -17.18 -7.70 14.83
CA LEU A 105 -16.94 -9.14 15.08
C LEU A 105 -15.83 -9.40 16.10
N GLY A 106 -15.03 -8.39 16.45
CA GLY A 106 -13.95 -8.53 17.42
C GLY A 106 -12.80 -9.44 16.94
N TYR A 107 -12.06 -10.00 17.89
CA TYR A 107 -10.95 -10.91 17.62
C TYR A 107 -11.47 -12.34 17.39
N ASN A 108 -10.94 -13.02 16.37
CA ASN A 108 -11.18 -14.43 16.11
C ASN A 108 -9.89 -15.09 15.57
N ASN A 109 -9.78 -16.41 15.73
CA ASN A 109 -8.57 -17.16 15.33
C ASN A 109 -8.40 -17.30 13.81
N LEU A 110 -9.45 -17.04 13.02
CA LEU A 110 -9.39 -17.15 11.56
C LEU A 110 -8.73 -15.92 10.92
N THR A 111 -9.09 -14.72 11.37
CA THR A 111 -8.66 -13.44 10.77
C THR A 111 -7.78 -12.60 11.67
N LEU A 112 -7.63 -12.96 12.95
CA LEU A 112 -6.82 -12.28 13.97
C LEU A 112 -7.23 -10.81 14.21
N GLY A 113 -8.52 -10.51 14.07
CA GLY A 113 -9.10 -9.17 14.25
C GLY A 113 -9.72 -8.59 12.97
N SER A 114 -9.91 -7.26 12.98
CA SER A 114 -10.69 -6.51 11.99
C SER A 114 -9.88 -6.04 10.78
N ASN A 115 -10.62 -5.60 9.76
CA ASN A 115 -10.11 -5.05 8.51
C ASN A 115 -9.49 -3.64 8.60
N GLN A 116 -9.63 -2.91 9.72
CA GLN A 116 -9.26 -1.48 9.80
C GLN A 116 -7.80 -1.17 9.39
N ARG A 117 -6.86 -2.06 9.70
CA ARG A 117 -5.46 -1.91 9.25
C ARG A 117 -5.27 -2.15 7.76
N LEU A 118 -6.05 -3.07 7.18
CA LEU A 118 -6.06 -3.33 5.74
C LEU A 118 -6.79 -2.22 4.98
N GLU A 119 -7.83 -1.63 5.56
CA GLU A 119 -8.50 -0.42 5.04
C GLU A 119 -7.51 0.73 4.93
N PHE A 120 -6.78 1.05 6.01
CA PHE A 120 -5.74 2.08 6.00
C PHE A 120 -4.67 1.84 4.90
N LEU A 121 -4.20 0.60 4.76
CA LEU A 121 -3.24 0.24 3.71
C LEU A 121 -3.87 0.35 2.32
N GLY A 122 -5.10 -0.13 2.17
CA GLY A 122 -5.86 -0.13 0.92
C GLY A 122 -6.13 1.28 0.40
N ASP A 123 -6.48 2.22 1.28
CA ASP A 123 -6.67 3.63 0.92
C ASP A 123 -5.38 4.24 0.35
N THR A 124 -4.24 3.93 0.97
CA THR A 124 -2.93 4.42 0.51
C THR A 124 -2.54 3.80 -0.84
N VAL A 125 -2.80 2.50 -1.05
CA VAL A 125 -2.55 1.81 -2.31
C VAL A 125 -3.44 2.39 -3.43
N LEU A 126 -4.73 2.58 -3.15
CA LEU A 126 -5.67 3.17 -4.11
C LEU A 126 -5.26 4.60 -4.47
N GLN A 127 -4.87 5.40 -3.48
CA GLN A 127 -4.39 6.75 -3.71
C GLN A 127 -3.13 6.76 -4.59
N LEU A 128 -2.16 5.86 -4.36
CA LEU A 128 -0.96 5.76 -5.17
C LEU A 128 -1.30 5.44 -6.63
N VAL A 129 -2.09 4.39 -6.87
CA VAL A 129 -2.46 3.93 -8.23
C VAL A 129 -3.27 5.02 -8.97
N ALA A 130 -4.24 5.63 -8.30
CA ALA A 130 -5.04 6.71 -8.88
C ALA A 130 -4.19 7.95 -9.19
N SER A 131 -3.28 8.33 -8.29
CA SER A 131 -2.38 9.48 -8.46
C SER A 131 -1.44 9.26 -9.65
N GLU A 132 -0.86 8.07 -9.76
CA GLU A 132 0.00 7.72 -10.89
C GLU A 132 -0.76 7.78 -12.23
N TYR A 133 -1.97 7.20 -12.27
CA TYR A 133 -2.82 7.24 -13.45
C TYR A 133 -3.13 8.69 -13.85
N LEU A 134 -3.62 9.51 -12.92
CA LEU A 134 -4.01 10.90 -13.23
C LEU A 134 -2.80 11.75 -13.62
N TYR A 135 -1.66 11.57 -12.97
CA TYR A 135 -0.43 12.28 -13.31
C TYR A 135 0.02 12.01 -14.75
N LYS A 136 -0.03 10.74 -15.19
CA LYS A 136 0.38 10.34 -16.54
C LYS A 136 -0.63 10.75 -17.61
N PHE A 137 -1.92 10.65 -17.34
CA PHE A 137 -2.98 10.94 -18.32
C PHE A 137 -3.33 12.43 -18.45
N PHE A 138 -3.07 13.23 -17.42
CA PHE A 138 -3.43 14.66 -17.39
C PHE A 138 -2.20 15.56 -17.13
N PRO A 139 -1.18 15.58 -18.01
CA PRO A 139 0.09 16.28 -17.77
C PRO A 139 -0.04 17.81 -17.67
N GLN A 140 -1.17 18.37 -18.15
CA GLN A 140 -1.45 19.82 -18.09
C GLN A 140 -2.24 20.23 -16.84
N HIS A 141 -2.67 19.27 -16.01
CA HIS A 141 -3.41 19.57 -14.79
C HIS A 141 -2.44 19.88 -13.66
N HIS A 142 -2.63 21.01 -12.98
CA HIS A 142 -1.87 21.33 -11.78
C HIS A 142 -2.35 20.50 -10.58
N GLU A 143 -1.55 20.45 -9.51
CA GLU A 143 -1.81 19.69 -8.28
C GLU A 143 -3.27 19.76 -7.81
N GLY A 144 -3.83 20.96 -7.66
CA GLY A 144 -5.22 21.12 -7.20
C GLY A 144 -6.28 20.40 -8.05
N HIS A 145 -6.11 20.34 -9.38
CA HIS A 145 -7.04 19.61 -10.25
C HIS A 145 -6.88 18.09 -10.11
N LEU A 146 -5.65 17.62 -9.93
CA LEU A 146 -5.35 16.20 -9.73
C LEU A 146 -5.92 15.72 -8.39
N SER A 147 -5.69 16.48 -7.31
CA SER A 147 -6.19 16.14 -5.97
C SER A 147 -7.71 16.03 -5.91
N VAL A 148 -8.43 16.99 -6.50
CA VAL A 148 -9.91 16.94 -6.55
C VAL A 148 -10.40 15.69 -7.31
N SER A 149 -9.70 15.28 -8.37
CA SER A 149 -10.10 14.12 -9.18
C SER A 149 -9.97 12.79 -8.45
N ILE A 150 -9.10 12.69 -7.44
CA ILE A 150 -8.91 11.48 -6.62
C ILE A 150 -10.04 11.32 -5.61
N TYR A 151 -10.42 12.38 -4.90
CA TYR A 151 -11.42 12.32 -3.81
C TYR A 151 -12.88 12.22 -4.28
N PHE A 152 -13.18 12.50 -5.55
CA PHE A 152 -14.55 12.44 -6.08
C PHE A 152 -14.95 11.05 -6.63
N ARG A 153 -14.04 10.07 -6.63
CA ARG A 153 -14.26 8.74 -7.23
C ARG A 153 -13.97 7.54 -6.32
N VAL A 154 -13.55 7.79 -5.08
CA VAL A 154 -13.44 6.79 -4.00
C VAL A 154 -14.53 7.11 -2.99
#